data_AF-A0AA38PWE2-F1
#
_entry.id   AF-A0AA38PWE2-F1
#
_cell.length_a   1.000
_cell.length_b   1.000
_cell.length_c   1.000
_cell.angle_alpha   90.00
_cell.angle_beta   90.00
_cell.angle_gamma   90.00
#
_symmetry.space_group_name_H-M   'P 1'
#
loop_
_entity.id
_entity.type
_entity.pdbx_description
1 polymer ?
#
loop_
_entity_poly.entity_id
_entity_poly.type
_entity_poly.pdbx_seq_one_letter_code
_entity_poly.pdbx_strand_id
1 'polypeptide(L)'
;MFYEPVVDEPVLAGSFIFCRAHGCEFCHECFSDHRFTNNFQIMDKLYAAFPALTEAYFMVWYNKSAHDRPPISYVFDKAVARTSQHSRKLLEYECKEHHALNCPTCFNWAAIAIENIKRQAKVKNSKVIPVDIPKEEKLKFLKSMGVDLSPATRLPNDTMERKFRCAIDASQSLTTLIAKAPFDPSNLPLWSKKTCKKSLLETVGRGNVKEGFANFQARLEGRSNAWDLYENPFMDVRQTIMGLANGLDNGAKTAIIQDKETAYAICIRVVEVYMLNDETPVMVILYCRGTRDSPAYETFDWVQQVITDGKSPVLEGTATPEEQKLLLAVLNANARRLSSTYSVKRNPTGTEATFALSFLLPLGPINQRDIARLTHHTGCVVCGGKTVSICSQCLAMEYCGAECQRVHWKEHKPTCNSVQGGEWVEVTFSMYPTKMRLVAAKGNKVSMATWNNMSRPTMDNMRVRSYEDEPPLPPNIHSQNLFLIKMQREIAPGMPQIMIYDRTRSIEVYLCHDLDSKGHEKTMAQMHTGQMGLKIYRWAKRTSGDKLSVCLNKAPPKDPQW
;
A
#
# COMPACT_ATOMS: atom_id res chain seq x y z
N MET A 1 16.74 22.36 -44.46
CA MET A 1 16.61 20.89 -44.60
C MET A 1 15.21 20.52 -44.16
N PHE A 2 14.30 20.26 -45.09
CA PHE A 2 13.04 19.62 -44.77
C PHE A 2 13.36 18.16 -44.49
N TYR A 3 13.23 17.72 -43.24
CA TYR A 3 13.20 16.30 -42.92
C TYR A 3 12.02 15.72 -43.69
N GLU A 4 12.26 14.85 -44.67
CA GLU A 4 11.21 13.95 -45.15
C GLU A 4 10.75 13.16 -43.93
N PRO A 5 9.49 13.27 -43.49
CA PRO A 5 9.00 12.43 -42.42
C PRO A 5 9.02 11.00 -42.98
N VAL A 6 9.91 10.16 -42.44
CA VAL A 6 9.74 8.72 -42.57
C VAL A 6 8.38 8.43 -41.94
N VAL A 7 7.36 8.24 -42.78
CA VAL A 7 6.01 7.91 -42.32
C VAL A 7 6.10 6.47 -41.83
N ASP A 8 6.44 6.34 -40.56
CA ASP A 8 6.54 5.05 -39.91
C ASP A 8 5.15 4.37 -39.93
N GLU A 9 5.05 3.25 -40.64
CA GLU A 9 3.80 2.52 -40.78
C GLU A 9 3.20 2.16 -39.40
N PRO A 10 1.89 2.34 -39.19
CA PRO A 10 1.27 2.06 -37.90
C PRO A 10 1.26 0.56 -37.57
N VAL A 11 1.10 0.24 -36.29
CA VAL A 11 0.93 -1.15 -35.82
C VAL A 11 -0.49 -1.60 -36.16
N LEU A 12 -0.59 -2.67 -36.94
CA LEU A 12 -1.85 -3.37 -37.23
C LEU A 12 -1.90 -4.66 -36.41
N ALA A 13 -2.77 -4.72 -35.40
CA ALA A 13 -2.99 -5.93 -34.61
C ALA A 13 -4.48 -6.28 -34.63
N GLY A 14 -4.83 -7.42 -35.23
CA GLY A 14 -6.23 -7.65 -35.61
C GLY A 14 -6.65 -6.65 -36.69
N SER A 15 -7.82 -6.03 -36.50
CA SER A 15 -8.27 -4.95 -37.38
C SER A 15 -7.80 -3.56 -36.90
N PHE A 16 -7.35 -3.42 -35.65
CA PHE A 16 -7.09 -2.11 -35.04
C PHE A 16 -5.72 -1.55 -35.43
N ILE A 17 -5.68 -0.21 -35.52
CA ILE A 17 -4.50 0.59 -35.80
C ILE A 17 -3.98 1.21 -34.50
N PHE A 18 -2.67 1.14 -34.28
CA PHE A 18 -1.99 1.72 -33.13
C PHE A 18 -0.72 2.48 -33.56
N CYS A 19 -0.29 3.41 -32.72
CA CYS A 19 0.99 4.10 -32.85
C CYS A 19 2.15 3.10 -32.92
N ARG A 20 3.09 3.28 -33.85
CA ARG A 20 4.23 2.38 -34.04
C ARG A 20 5.22 2.36 -32.88
N ALA A 21 5.58 3.53 -32.36
CA ALA A 21 6.57 3.62 -31.29
C ALA A 21 6.03 3.08 -29.95
N HIS A 22 4.76 3.36 -29.66
CA HIS A 22 4.20 3.17 -28.32
C HIS A 22 3.08 2.13 -28.22
N GLY A 23 2.52 1.70 -29.35
CA GLY A 23 1.47 0.70 -29.35
C GLY A 23 0.15 1.19 -28.73
N CYS A 24 -0.04 2.52 -28.69
CA CYS A 24 -1.24 3.15 -28.17
C CYS A 24 -2.15 3.59 -29.32
N GLU A 25 -3.45 3.45 -29.13
CA GLU A 25 -4.46 3.93 -30.07
C GLU A 25 -4.49 5.46 -30.12
N PHE A 26 -4.22 6.10 -29.00
CA PHE A 26 -3.99 7.54 -28.88
C PHE A 26 -2.59 7.76 -28.28
N CYS A 27 -1.81 8.68 -28.84
CA CYS A 27 -0.45 8.96 -28.41
C CYS A 27 -0.11 10.45 -28.57
N HIS A 28 0.07 11.15 -27.44
CA HIS A 28 0.51 12.56 -27.46
C HIS A 28 1.91 12.74 -28.05
N GLU A 29 2.83 11.81 -27.75
CA GLU A 29 4.23 11.90 -28.15
C GLU A 29 4.41 11.80 -29.67
N CYS A 30 3.59 10.97 -30.32
CA CYS A 30 3.57 10.82 -31.77
C CYS A 30 2.48 11.65 -32.46
N PHE A 31 1.72 12.45 -31.70
CA PHE A 31 0.57 13.23 -32.18
C PHE A 31 -0.43 12.41 -33.01
N SER A 32 -0.71 11.16 -32.59
CA SER A 32 -1.60 10.24 -33.31
C SER A 32 -2.84 9.88 -32.51
N ASP A 33 -4.00 9.85 -33.19
CA ASP A 33 -5.27 9.38 -32.63
C ASP A 33 -5.98 8.47 -33.65
N HIS A 34 -5.84 7.17 -33.47
CA HIS A 34 -6.45 6.15 -34.32
C HIS A 34 -7.85 5.74 -33.85
N ARG A 35 -8.38 6.33 -32.77
CA ARG A 35 -9.70 5.95 -32.23
C ARG A 35 -10.82 6.14 -33.24
N PHE A 36 -10.77 7.20 -34.04
CA PHE A 36 -11.76 7.45 -35.10
C PHE A 36 -11.82 6.27 -36.08
N THR A 37 -10.68 5.89 -36.65
CA THR A 37 -10.58 4.79 -37.62
C THR A 37 -10.99 3.47 -36.99
N ASN A 38 -10.54 3.21 -35.75
CA ASN A 38 -10.87 1.97 -35.06
C ASN A 38 -12.34 1.90 -34.64
N ASN A 39 -12.96 3.03 -34.26
CA ASN A 39 -14.40 3.11 -33.97
C ASN A 39 -15.20 2.70 -35.19
N PHE A 40 -14.85 3.21 -36.37
CA PHE A 40 -15.50 2.87 -37.63
C PHE A 40 -15.57 1.36 -37.87
N GLN A 41 -14.50 0.63 -37.54
CA GLN A 41 -14.43 -0.83 -37.69
C GLN A 41 -15.34 -1.62 -36.72
N ILE A 42 -15.78 -0.99 -35.62
CA ILE A 42 -16.58 -1.64 -34.58
C ILE A 42 -17.93 -0.95 -34.33
N MET A 43 -18.37 -0.07 -35.24
CA MET A 43 -19.58 0.74 -35.05
C MET A 43 -20.82 -0.10 -34.75
N ASP A 44 -21.05 -1.18 -35.48
CA ASP A 44 -22.20 -2.07 -35.26
C ASP A 44 -22.22 -2.64 -33.83
N LYS A 45 -21.05 -3.00 -33.31
CA LYS A 45 -20.90 -3.53 -31.94
C LYS A 45 -21.08 -2.42 -30.89
N LEU A 46 -20.62 -1.21 -31.18
CA LEU A 46 -20.83 -0.05 -30.31
C LEU A 46 -22.31 0.31 -30.23
N TYR A 47 -23.03 0.33 -31.34
CA TYR A 47 -24.48 0.58 -31.35
C TYR A 47 -25.27 -0.51 -30.62
N ALA A 48 -24.92 -1.78 -30.84
CA ALA A 48 -25.54 -2.88 -30.13
C ALA A 48 -25.32 -2.78 -28.60
N ALA A 49 -24.14 -2.32 -28.17
CA ALA A 49 -23.81 -2.17 -26.76
C ALA A 49 -24.38 -0.88 -26.13
N PHE A 50 -24.56 0.18 -26.90
CA PHE A 50 -25.00 1.50 -26.44
C PHE A 50 -26.05 2.14 -27.37
N PRO A 51 -27.29 1.61 -27.42
CA PRO A 51 -28.31 2.09 -28.37
C PRO A 51 -28.72 3.57 -28.20
N ALA A 52 -28.44 4.15 -27.04
CA ALA A 52 -28.72 5.55 -26.74
C ALA A 52 -27.65 6.54 -27.25
N LEU A 53 -26.51 6.05 -27.74
CA LEU A 53 -25.42 6.88 -28.25
C LEU A 53 -25.52 7.00 -29.78
N THR A 54 -25.48 8.23 -30.28
CA THR A 54 -25.60 8.52 -31.72
C THR A 54 -24.27 8.31 -32.46
N GLU A 55 -24.29 8.20 -33.79
CA GLU A 55 -23.08 8.22 -34.62
C GLU A 55 -22.14 9.37 -34.28
N ALA A 56 -22.72 10.55 -34.05
CA ALA A 56 -21.99 11.75 -33.71
C ALA A 56 -21.16 11.61 -32.41
N TYR A 57 -21.58 10.73 -31.49
CA TYR A 57 -20.84 10.44 -30.27
C TYR A 57 -19.54 9.66 -30.55
N PHE A 58 -19.51 8.83 -31.58
CA PHE A 58 -18.32 8.02 -31.90
C PHE A 58 -17.45 8.59 -33.02
N MET A 59 -18.00 9.51 -33.83
CA MET A 59 -17.42 9.93 -35.11
C MET A 59 -16.97 11.41 -35.18
N VAL A 60 -17.38 12.31 -34.27
CA VAL A 60 -17.12 13.75 -34.50
C VAL A 60 -15.74 14.17 -33.99
N TRP A 61 -14.76 14.27 -34.89
CA TRP A 61 -13.40 14.79 -34.60
C TRP A 61 -13.35 16.16 -33.90
N TYR A 62 -14.40 16.98 -34.04
CA TYR A 62 -14.51 18.33 -33.45
C TYR A 62 -15.33 18.42 -32.15
N ASN A 63 -16.02 17.36 -31.75
CA ASN A 63 -16.87 17.42 -30.56
C ASN A 63 -16.06 16.93 -29.37
N LYS A 64 -15.89 17.77 -28.34
CA LYS A 64 -15.21 17.37 -27.09
C LYS A 64 -15.74 16.04 -26.53
N SER A 65 -16.98 15.67 -26.83
CA SER A 65 -17.61 14.40 -26.43
C SER A 65 -17.20 13.16 -27.24
N ALA A 66 -16.71 13.29 -28.49
CA ALA A 66 -16.30 12.11 -29.28
C ALA A 66 -15.01 11.45 -28.74
N HIS A 67 -14.32 12.13 -27.84
CA HIS A 67 -13.18 11.62 -27.08
C HIS A 67 -13.58 10.87 -25.81
N ASP A 68 -14.88 10.66 -25.58
CA ASP A 68 -15.42 9.95 -24.41
C ASP A 68 -15.29 8.42 -24.49
N ARG A 69 -14.62 7.87 -25.51
CA ARG A 69 -14.14 6.49 -25.44
C ARG A 69 -12.70 6.46 -24.94
N PRO A 70 -12.37 5.68 -23.89
CA PRO A 70 -10.99 5.48 -23.49
C PRO A 70 -10.21 4.78 -24.61
N PRO A 71 -9.04 5.28 -24.98
CA PRO A 71 -8.15 4.62 -25.92
C PRO A 71 -7.67 3.25 -25.41
N ILE A 72 -7.23 2.41 -26.34
CA ILE A 72 -6.57 1.13 -26.04
C ILE A 72 -5.06 1.34 -26.15
N SER A 73 -4.33 1.06 -25.07
CA SER A 73 -2.97 1.61 -24.90
C SER A 73 -1.87 0.59 -24.64
N TYR A 74 -2.19 -0.69 -24.84
CA TYR A 74 -1.37 -1.82 -24.39
C TYR A 74 -1.31 -2.91 -25.46
N VAL A 75 -1.25 -2.52 -26.75
CA VAL A 75 -1.17 -3.52 -27.83
C VAL A 75 0.09 -4.36 -27.67
N PHE A 76 1.22 -3.76 -27.29
CA PHE A 76 2.49 -4.45 -27.09
C PHE A 76 2.52 -5.36 -25.86
N ASP A 77 1.59 -5.21 -24.93
CA ASP A 77 1.41 -6.19 -23.85
C ASP A 77 0.80 -7.50 -24.37
N LYS A 78 0.08 -7.42 -25.49
CA LYS A 78 -0.66 -8.54 -26.10
C LYS A 78 -0.05 -9.04 -27.41
N ALA A 79 0.74 -8.22 -28.10
CA ALA A 79 1.24 -8.48 -29.43
C ALA A 79 2.77 -8.42 -29.49
N VAL A 80 3.35 -9.20 -30.40
CA VAL A 80 4.77 -9.18 -30.74
C VAL A 80 4.93 -9.08 -32.26
N ALA A 81 5.89 -8.28 -32.70
CA ALA A 81 6.18 -8.11 -34.12
C ALA A 81 6.86 -9.36 -34.70
N ARG A 82 6.49 -9.70 -35.92
CA ARG A 82 7.07 -10.78 -36.73
C ARG A 82 7.27 -10.29 -38.15
N THR A 83 8.40 -10.64 -38.76
CA THR A 83 8.64 -10.35 -40.18
C THR A 83 7.68 -11.17 -41.04
N SER A 84 6.92 -10.51 -41.90
CA SER A 84 5.98 -11.18 -42.82
C SER A 84 6.73 -12.16 -43.71
N GLN A 85 6.15 -13.36 -43.88
CA GLN A 85 6.66 -14.37 -44.82
C GLN A 85 6.49 -13.93 -46.28
N HIS A 86 5.51 -13.06 -46.55
CA HIS A 86 5.16 -12.62 -47.91
C HIS A 86 5.86 -11.31 -48.30
N SER A 87 6.27 -10.49 -47.33
CA SER A 87 7.01 -9.26 -47.58
C SER A 87 8.07 -9.04 -46.50
N ARG A 88 9.36 -9.12 -46.88
CA ARG A 88 10.47 -8.85 -45.95
C ARG A 88 10.48 -7.43 -45.36
N LYS A 89 9.60 -6.53 -45.84
CA LYS A 89 9.49 -5.15 -45.40
C LYS A 89 8.30 -4.86 -44.48
N LEU A 90 7.32 -5.77 -44.37
CA LEU A 90 6.12 -5.56 -43.54
C LEU A 90 6.22 -6.34 -42.23
N LEU A 91 5.96 -5.65 -41.12
CA LEU A 91 5.82 -6.27 -39.80
C LEU A 91 4.36 -6.69 -39.60
N GLU A 92 4.15 -7.97 -39.33
CA GLU A 92 2.88 -8.52 -38.89
C GLU A 92 2.93 -8.71 -37.36
N TYR A 93 1.79 -8.58 -36.69
CA TYR A 93 1.73 -8.68 -35.23
C TYR A 93 0.94 -9.91 -34.81
N GLU A 94 1.61 -10.85 -34.16
CA GLU A 94 0.95 -12.01 -33.56
C GLU A 94 0.72 -11.81 -32.06
N CYS A 95 -0.31 -12.46 -31.54
CA CYS A 95 -0.60 -12.50 -30.11
C CYS A 95 0.52 -13.24 -29.34
N LYS A 96 0.98 -12.68 -28.21
CA LYS A 96 2.02 -13.28 -27.35
C LYS A 96 1.63 -14.62 -26.74
N GLU A 97 0.36 -14.83 -26.43
CA GLU A 97 -0.13 -16.04 -25.75
C GLU A 97 -0.41 -17.20 -26.73
N HIS A 98 -0.93 -16.88 -27.91
CA HIS A 98 -1.45 -17.86 -28.86
C HIS A 98 -0.67 -17.90 -30.18
N HIS A 99 0.30 -17.01 -30.37
CA HIS A 99 1.11 -16.90 -31.59
C HIS A 99 0.28 -16.82 -32.89
N ALA A 100 -0.83 -16.09 -32.83
CA ALA A 100 -1.78 -15.93 -33.94
C ALA A 100 -1.93 -14.45 -34.35
N LEU A 101 -1.83 -14.16 -35.66
CA LEU A 101 -1.90 -12.81 -36.25
C LEU A 101 -3.23 -12.08 -35.99
N ASN A 102 -4.33 -12.82 -35.97
CA ASN A 102 -5.68 -12.29 -35.74
C ASN A 102 -6.34 -13.06 -34.60
N CYS A 103 -5.64 -13.17 -33.47
CA CYS A 103 -6.10 -13.96 -32.33
C CYS A 103 -7.49 -13.47 -31.87
N PRO A 104 -8.57 -14.26 -32.06
CA PRO A 104 -9.94 -13.81 -31.76
C PRO A 104 -10.15 -13.62 -30.25
N THR A 105 -9.30 -14.22 -29.42
CA THR A 105 -9.33 -14.11 -27.96
C THR A 105 -8.60 -12.85 -27.50
N CYS A 106 -7.34 -12.67 -27.92
CA CYS A 106 -6.49 -11.60 -27.39
C CYS A 106 -6.70 -10.26 -28.10
N PHE A 107 -7.10 -10.27 -29.38
CA PHE A 107 -7.35 -9.09 -30.20
C PHE A 107 -8.85 -8.80 -30.35
N ASN A 108 -9.68 -9.20 -29.38
CA ASN A 108 -11.08 -8.78 -29.31
C ASN A 108 -11.20 -7.31 -28.84
N TRP A 109 -10.63 -6.40 -29.62
CA TRP A 109 -10.54 -4.99 -29.30
C TRP A 109 -11.91 -4.34 -29.15
N ALA A 110 -12.92 -4.82 -29.88
CA ALA A 110 -14.30 -4.37 -29.72
C ALA A 110 -14.84 -4.62 -28.31
N ALA A 111 -14.65 -5.84 -27.78
CA ALA A 111 -15.07 -6.16 -26.42
C ALA A 111 -14.31 -5.31 -25.38
N ILE A 112 -13.01 -5.11 -25.59
CA ILE A 112 -12.17 -4.27 -24.72
C ILE A 112 -12.65 -2.81 -24.76
N ALA A 113 -12.90 -2.25 -25.94
CA ALA A 113 -13.41 -0.89 -26.13
C ALA A 113 -14.78 -0.70 -25.44
N ILE A 114 -15.71 -1.63 -25.63
CA ILE A 114 -17.03 -1.60 -24.99
C ILE A 114 -16.90 -1.66 -23.47
N GLU A 115 -16.06 -2.56 -22.96
CA GLU A 115 -15.82 -2.68 -21.52
C GLU A 115 -15.17 -1.42 -20.95
N ASN A 116 -14.23 -0.80 -21.67
CA ASN A 116 -13.62 0.47 -21.29
C ASN A 116 -14.65 1.61 -21.22
N ILE A 117 -15.58 1.71 -22.17
CA ILE A 117 -16.68 2.70 -22.12
C ILE A 117 -17.57 2.44 -20.90
N LYS A 118 -17.96 1.17 -20.66
CA LYS A 118 -18.77 0.80 -19.49
C LYS A 118 -18.07 1.16 -18.18
N ARG A 119 -16.75 0.93 -18.10
CA ARG A 119 -15.92 1.32 -16.96
C ARG A 119 -15.86 2.84 -16.81
N GLN A 120 -15.62 3.59 -17.89
CA GLN A 120 -15.57 5.04 -17.84
C GLN A 120 -16.93 5.65 -17.45
N ALA A 121 -18.05 5.11 -17.93
CA ALA A 121 -19.38 5.56 -17.51
C ALA A 121 -19.62 5.34 -16.00
N LYS A 122 -19.15 4.21 -15.44
CA LYS A 122 -19.15 3.99 -13.99
C LYS A 122 -18.23 4.97 -13.25
N VAL A 123 -17.10 5.34 -13.86
CA VAL A 123 -16.11 6.28 -13.31
C VAL A 123 -16.58 7.73 -13.37
N LYS A 124 -17.26 8.19 -14.42
CA LYS A 124 -17.83 9.56 -14.50
C LYS A 124 -18.80 9.84 -13.34
N ASN A 125 -19.43 8.80 -12.81
CA ASN A 125 -20.28 8.86 -11.60
C ASN A 125 -19.49 8.64 -10.30
N SER A 126 -18.20 8.37 -10.37
CA SER A 126 -17.34 8.04 -9.25
C SER A 126 -16.46 9.22 -8.85
N LYS A 127 -16.31 9.45 -7.54
CA LYS A 127 -15.40 10.47 -7.00
C LYS A 127 -13.90 10.10 -7.13
N VAL A 128 -13.55 9.04 -7.87
CA VAL A 128 -12.20 8.47 -7.91
C VAL A 128 -11.67 8.32 -9.33
N ILE A 129 -10.35 8.47 -9.47
CA ILE A 129 -9.65 8.24 -10.74
C ILE A 129 -9.33 6.75 -10.87
N PRO A 130 -9.65 6.07 -11.96
CA PRO A 130 -9.38 4.65 -12.11
C PRO A 130 -7.87 4.43 -12.18
N VAL A 131 -7.38 3.48 -11.37
CA VAL A 131 -5.99 3.04 -11.36
C VAL A 131 -6.03 1.53 -11.44
N ASP A 132 -5.47 0.98 -12.53
CA ASP A 132 -5.28 -0.46 -12.62
C ASP A 132 -4.00 -0.83 -11.87
N ILE A 133 -4.17 -1.68 -10.85
CA ILE A 133 -3.07 -2.18 -10.03
C ILE A 133 -3.24 -3.70 -10.00
N PRO A 134 -2.45 -4.45 -10.80
CA PRO A 134 -2.52 -5.90 -10.82
C PRO A 134 -2.11 -6.50 -9.47
N LYS A 135 -2.44 -7.78 -9.25
CA LYS A 135 -2.23 -8.47 -7.98
C LYS A 135 -0.75 -8.47 -7.57
N GLU A 136 0.14 -8.64 -8.54
CA GLU A 136 1.59 -8.68 -8.37
C GLU A 136 2.11 -7.31 -7.87
N GLU A 137 1.58 -6.23 -8.42
CA GLU A 137 1.94 -4.87 -8.02
C GLU A 137 1.37 -4.53 -6.62
N LYS A 138 0.15 -4.99 -6.30
CA LYS A 138 -0.38 -4.90 -4.92
C LYS A 138 0.50 -5.63 -3.91
N LEU A 139 1.04 -6.80 -4.27
CA LEU A 139 2.00 -7.52 -3.42
C LEU A 139 3.30 -6.72 -3.24
N LYS A 140 3.82 -6.09 -4.31
CA LYS A 140 4.97 -5.19 -4.24
C LYS A 140 4.71 -4.01 -3.29
N PHE A 141 3.55 -3.36 -3.38
CA PHE A 141 3.16 -2.27 -2.48
C PHE A 141 2.96 -2.72 -1.04
N LEU A 142 2.26 -3.83 -0.81
CA LEU A 142 2.10 -4.38 0.54
C LEU A 142 3.47 -4.66 1.16
N LYS A 143 4.38 -5.29 0.41
CA LYS A 143 5.75 -5.55 0.87
C LYS A 143 6.51 -4.25 1.18
N SER A 144 6.38 -3.23 0.34
CA SER A 144 7.05 -1.93 0.55
C SER A 144 6.52 -1.18 1.78
N MET A 145 5.25 -1.42 2.15
CA MET A 145 4.61 -0.95 3.39
C MET A 145 4.93 -1.81 4.62
N GLY A 146 5.74 -2.87 4.47
CA GLY A 146 6.09 -3.80 5.54
C GLY A 146 5.05 -4.90 5.79
N VAL A 147 4.16 -5.19 4.85
CA VAL A 147 3.25 -6.33 4.88
C VAL A 147 3.78 -7.42 3.93
N ASP A 148 4.62 -8.31 4.46
CA ASP A 148 5.19 -9.40 3.67
C ASP A 148 4.19 -10.55 3.54
N LEU A 149 3.71 -10.80 2.31
CA LEU A 149 2.86 -11.93 1.96
C LEU A 149 3.61 -12.83 0.99
N SER A 150 3.43 -14.14 1.10
CA SER A 150 4.06 -15.11 0.19
C SER A 150 3.75 -14.77 -1.28
N PRO A 151 4.76 -14.68 -2.16
CA PRO A 151 4.54 -14.52 -3.60
C PRO A 151 3.69 -15.65 -4.21
N ALA A 152 3.68 -16.84 -3.60
CA ALA A 152 2.88 -17.98 -4.02
C ALA A 152 1.40 -17.90 -3.54
N THR A 153 0.98 -16.77 -2.97
CA THR A 153 -0.36 -16.62 -2.41
C THR A 153 -1.45 -16.72 -3.48
N ARG A 154 -2.44 -17.59 -3.22
CA ARG A 154 -3.65 -17.74 -4.02
C ARG A 154 -4.85 -17.04 -3.37
N LEU A 155 -4.60 -16.00 -2.57
CA LEU A 155 -5.68 -15.17 -2.02
C LEU A 155 -6.55 -14.63 -3.16
N PRO A 156 -7.90 -14.69 -3.02
CA PRO A 156 -8.84 -14.08 -3.95
C PRO A 156 -8.57 -12.58 -4.12
N ASN A 157 -8.84 -12.06 -5.32
CA ASN A 157 -8.61 -10.65 -5.66
C ASN A 157 -9.28 -9.69 -4.67
N ASP A 158 -10.51 -9.98 -4.22
CA ASP A 158 -11.22 -9.14 -3.24
C ASP A 158 -10.54 -9.14 -1.87
N THR A 159 -9.94 -10.26 -1.47
CA THR A 159 -9.19 -10.33 -0.20
C THR A 159 -7.87 -9.59 -0.31
N MET A 160 -7.19 -9.68 -1.45
CA MET A 160 -6.00 -8.88 -1.75
C MET A 160 -6.31 -7.39 -1.73
N GLU A 161 -7.40 -6.97 -2.40
CA GLU A 161 -7.87 -5.59 -2.40
C GLU A 161 -8.19 -5.08 -1.00
N ARG A 162 -8.92 -5.88 -0.20
CA ARG A 162 -9.22 -5.55 1.18
C ARG A 162 -7.96 -5.37 2.03
N LYS A 163 -6.96 -6.26 1.90
CA LYS A 163 -5.69 -6.13 2.63
C LYS A 163 -4.93 -4.88 2.19
N PHE A 164 -4.87 -4.60 0.89
CA PHE A 164 -4.23 -3.40 0.35
C PHE A 164 -4.87 -2.11 0.89
N ARG A 165 -6.21 -2.01 0.84
CA ARG A 165 -6.93 -0.88 1.44
C ARG A 165 -6.68 -0.74 2.93
N CYS A 166 -6.74 -1.84 3.69
CA CYS A 166 -6.47 -1.81 5.13
C CYS A 166 -5.02 -1.39 5.44
N ALA A 167 -4.05 -1.70 4.57
CA ALA A 167 -2.67 -1.24 4.72
C ALA A 167 -2.55 0.28 4.52
N ILE A 168 -3.24 0.85 3.53
CA ILE A 168 -3.34 2.31 3.32
C ILE A 168 -3.96 2.98 4.57
N ASP A 169 -5.01 2.38 5.13
CA ASP A 169 -5.69 2.95 6.30
C ASP A 169 -4.80 2.91 7.54
N ALA A 170 -4.07 1.80 7.71
CA ALA A 170 -3.15 1.64 8.82
C ALA A 170 -1.93 2.57 8.70
N SER A 171 -1.42 2.82 7.49
CA SER A 171 -0.31 3.76 7.28
C SER A 171 -0.71 5.21 7.54
N GLN A 172 -1.99 5.54 7.37
CA GLN A 172 -2.56 6.84 7.75
C GLN A 172 -2.98 6.91 9.21
N SER A 173 -2.94 5.81 9.97
CA SER A 173 -3.61 5.71 11.29
C SER A 173 -5.08 6.14 11.26
N LEU A 174 -5.75 5.89 10.14
CA LEU A 174 -7.05 6.46 9.80
C LEU A 174 -8.11 6.20 10.88
N THR A 175 -8.22 4.95 11.36
CA THR A 175 -9.23 4.57 12.36
C THR A 175 -9.04 5.24 13.72
N THR A 176 -7.82 5.71 14.00
CA THR A 176 -7.50 6.44 15.25
C THR A 176 -7.79 7.93 15.09
N LEU A 177 -7.51 8.46 13.90
CA LEU A 177 -7.62 9.88 13.60
C LEU A 177 -9.04 10.30 13.21
N ILE A 178 -9.78 9.43 12.52
CA ILE A 178 -11.11 9.68 12.00
C ILE A 178 -12.03 8.59 12.53
N ALA A 179 -12.73 8.89 13.61
CA ALA A 179 -13.58 7.93 14.31
C ALA A 179 -14.74 7.42 13.44
N LYS A 180 -15.30 8.28 12.56
CA LYS A 180 -16.43 7.95 11.70
C LYS A 180 -16.24 8.54 10.31
N ALA A 181 -16.24 7.67 9.29
CA ALA A 181 -16.29 8.06 7.89
C ALA A 181 -17.70 7.78 7.32
N PRO A 182 -18.17 8.55 6.33
CA PRO A 182 -17.52 9.73 5.76
C PRO A 182 -17.49 10.91 6.74
N PHE A 183 -16.50 11.81 6.62
CA PHE A 183 -16.38 13.01 7.46
C PHE A 183 -16.36 14.28 6.61
N ASP A 184 -16.71 15.40 7.22
CA ASP A 184 -16.70 16.73 6.63
C ASP A 184 -15.59 17.57 7.29
N PRO A 185 -14.53 17.94 6.55
CA PRO A 185 -13.42 18.71 7.10
C PRO A 185 -13.79 20.18 7.37
N SER A 186 -14.91 20.71 6.86
CA SER A 186 -15.28 22.14 7.02
C SER A 186 -15.45 22.57 8.49
N ASN A 187 -15.72 21.62 9.38
CA ASN A 187 -15.88 21.86 10.82
C ASN A 187 -14.54 21.86 11.57
N LEU A 188 -13.43 21.57 10.90
CA LEU A 188 -12.11 21.53 11.52
C LEU A 188 -11.45 22.93 11.50
N PRO A 189 -10.58 23.25 12.46
CA PRO A 189 -9.79 24.47 12.42
C PRO A 189 -8.88 24.51 11.18
N LEU A 190 -8.74 25.68 10.56
CA LEU A 190 -7.79 25.87 9.46
C LEU A 190 -6.34 25.85 9.96
N TRP A 191 -5.47 25.25 9.17
CA TRP A 191 -4.03 25.26 9.40
C TRP A 191 -3.46 26.64 9.12
N SER A 192 -2.72 27.17 10.08
CA SER A 192 -2.01 28.45 9.97
C SER A 192 -0.88 28.51 11.00
N LYS A 193 0.05 29.43 10.83
CA LYS A 193 1.08 29.71 11.85
C LYS A 193 0.50 30.17 13.20
N LYS A 194 -0.77 30.60 13.24
CA LYS A 194 -1.48 30.96 14.47
C LYS A 194 -2.02 29.72 15.20
N THR A 195 -2.43 28.70 14.45
CA THR A 195 -3.07 27.50 14.99
C THR A 195 -2.07 26.38 15.25
N CYS A 196 -0.97 26.29 14.48
CA CYS A 196 0.15 25.40 14.74
C CYS A 196 1.49 26.15 14.59
N LYS A 197 2.38 26.01 15.59
CA LYS A 197 3.71 26.62 15.57
C LYS A 197 4.71 25.87 14.68
N LYS A 198 4.46 24.59 14.45
CA LYS A 198 5.29 23.71 13.62
C LYS A 198 5.00 23.95 12.14
N SER A 199 5.97 23.72 11.27
CA SER A 199 5.73 23.77 9.83
C SER A 199 4.84 22.61 9.38
N LEU A 200 4.21 22.73 8.20
CA LEU A 200 3.44 21.63 7.65
C LEU A 200 4.35 20.42 7.37
N LEU A 201 5.56 20.66 6.86
CA LEU A 201 6.57 19.61 6.64
C LEU A 201 6.88 18.83 7.92
N GLU A 202 7.11 19.53 9.03
CA GLU A 202 7.42 18.90 10.33
C GLU A 202 6.28 18.01 10.82
N THR A 203 5.03 18.42 10.60
CA THR A 203 3.87 17.64 11.04
C THR A 203 3.50 16.52 10.08
N VAL A 204 3.78 16.64 8.79
CA VAL A 204 3.61 15.54 7.83
C VAL A 204 4.66 14.44 8.01
N GLY A 205 5.85 14.77 8.54
CA GLY A 205 6.89 13.79 8.84
C GLY A 205 6.47 12.73 9.87
N ARG A 206 6.09 11.53 9.41
CA ARG A 206 5.77 10.37 10.27
C ARG A 206 6.88 9.32 10.17
N GLY A 207 7.96 9.44 10.96
CA GLY A 207 9.01 8.43 11.06
C GLY A 207 8.89 7.55 12.31
N ASN A 208 9.49 6.35 12.29
CA ASN A 208 9.68 5.54 13.51
C ASN A 208 11.16 5.50 13.95
N VAL A 209 11.42 4.94 15.14
CA VAL A 209 12.79 4.86 15.71
C VAL A 209 13.72 4.04 14.82
N LYS A 210 13.22 2.93 14.23
CA LYS A 210 14.01 2.11 13.31
C LYS A 210 14.47 2.92 12.10
N GLU A 211 13.58 3.75 11.55
CA GLU A 211 13.88 4.60 10.42
C GLU A 211 14.85 5.73 10.78
N GLY A 212 14.66 6.33 11.96
CA GLY A 212 15.59 7.32 12.51
C GLY A 212 17.00 6.76 12.68
N PHE A 213 17.14 5.54 13.20
CA PHE A 213 18.44 4.87 13.33
C PHE A 213 19.06 4.54 11.97
N ALA A 214 18.26 4.04 11.01
CA ALA A 214 18.75 3.76 9.67
C ALA A 214 19.29 5.04 8.99
N ASN A 215 18.55 6.16 9.08
CA ASN A 215 19.01 7.44 8.55
C ASN A 215 20.25 7.97 9.28
N PHE A 216 20.34 7.79 10.60
CA PHE A 216 21.53 8.14 11.36
C PHE A 216 22.75 7.35 10.89
N GLN A 217 22.61 6.02 10.72
CA GLN A 217 23.68 5.17 10.22
C GLN A 217 24.09 5.55 8.78
N ALA A 218 23.13 5.81 7.90
CA ALA A 218 23.41 6.23 6.54
C ALA A 218 24.25 7.53 6.49
N ARG A 219 23.96 8.48 7.38
CA ARG A 219 24.74 9.72 7.52
C ARG A 219 26.17 9.48 8.01
N LEU A 220 26.38 8.51 8.92
CA LEU A 220 27.72 8.09 9.33
C LEU A 220 28.50 7.47 8.17
N GLU A 221 27.81 6.80 7.25
CA GLU A 221 28.36 6.23 6.02
C GLU A 221 28.51 7.26 4.87
N GLY A 222 28.22 8.55 5.12
CA GLY A 222 28.31 9.62 4.12
C GLY A 222 27.14 9.68 3.13
N ARG A 223 26.08 8.90 3.33
CA ARG A 223 24.85 8.94 2.53
C ARG A 223 23.86 9.96 3.10
N SER A 224 23.07 10.59 2.23
CA SER A 224 22.05 11.58 2.65
C SER A 224 20.88 10.94 3.39
N ASN A 225 20.42 9.77 2.90
CA ASN A 225 19.29 9.01 3.41
C ASN A 225 19.58 7.51 3.44
N ALA A 226 18.84 6.76 4.26
CA ALA A 226 19.01 5.30 4.35
C ALA A 226 18.42 4.53 3.18
N TRP A 227 17.44 5.12 2.49
CA TRP A 227 16.80 4.56 1.30
C TRP A 227 17.10 5.44 0.11
N ASP A 228 17.44 4.79 -0.99
CA ASP A 228 17.61 5.46 -2.27
C ASP A 228 16.24 5.86 -2.82
N LEU A 229 16.21 6.98 -3.56
CA LEU A 229 15.00 7.47 -4.21
C LEU A 229 14.56 6.46 -5.27
N TYR A 230 13.25 6.27 -5.41
CA TYR A 230 12.62 5.47 -6.47
C TYR A 230 12.78 3.95 -6.32
N GLU A 231 13.29 3.45 -5.19
CA GLU A 231 13.40 2.01 -4.92
C GLU A 231 12.21 1.44 -4.16
N ASN A 232 11.65 2.22 -3.23
CA ASN A 232 10.55 1.79 -2.39
C ASN A 232 9.35 2.73 -2.60
N PRO A 233 8.34 2.30 -3.39
CA PRO A 233 7.22 3.15 -3.74
C PRO A 233 6.48 3.75 -2.54
N PHE A 234 6.49 3.07 -1.39
CA PHE A 234 5.84 3.61 -0.19
C PHE A 234 6.67 4.70 0.49
N MET A 235 7.99 4.56 0.52
CA MET A 235 8.89 5.63 0.99
C MET A 235 8.85 6.82 0.03
N ASP A 236 8.80 6.57 -1.27
CA ASP A 236 8.74 7.62 -2.29
C ASP A 236 7.43 8.41 -2.17
N VAL A 237 6.27 7.75 -2.05
CA VAL A 237 4.98 8.45 -1.82
C VAL A 237 5.02 9.28 -0.53
N ARG A 238 5.65 8.79 0.55
CA ARG A 238 5.81 9.57 1.79
C ARG A 238 6.63 10.84 1.53
N GLN A 239 7.73 10.74 0.78
CA GLN A 239 8.55 11.88 0.41
C GLN A 239 7.82 12.85 -0.51
N THR A 240 7.01 12.36 -1.45
CA THR A 240 6.16 13.21 -2.30
C THR A 240 5.13 13.99 -1.47
N ILE A 241 4.49 13.36 -0.48
CA ILE A 241 3.58 14.07 0.44
C ILE A 241 4.34 15.10 1.29
N MET A 242 5.56 14.78 1.73
CA MET A 242 6.43 15.74 2.42
C MET A 242 6.87 16.89 1.50
N GLY A 243 7.15 16.62 0.23
CA GLY A 243 7.47 17.61 -0.79
C GLY A 243 6.31 18.57 -1.03
N LEU A 244 5.08 18.05 -1.11
CA LEU A 244 3.86 18.86 -1.14
C LEU A 244 3.73 19.76 0.09
N ALA A 245 3.96 19.21 1.28
CA ALA A 245 3.92 19.96 2.53
C ALA A 245 4.96 21.09 2.58
N ASN A 246 6.21 20.79 2.18
CA ASN A 246 7.27 21.79 2.06
C ASN A 246 6.92 22.86 1.02
N GLY A 247 6.37 22.46 -0.13
CA GLY A 247 5.88 23.39 -1.15
C GLY A 247 4.86 24.37 -0.58
N LEU A 248 3.87 23.86 0.17
CA LEU A 248 2.85 24.67 0.84
C LEU A 248 3.43 25.64 1.86
N ASP A 249 4.38 25.20 2.69
CA ASP A 249 5.09 26.08 3.63
C ASP A 249 5.82 27.23 2.90
N ASN A 250 6.25 26.99 1.65
CA ASN A 250 6.90 27.96 0.77
C ASN A 250 5.94 28.66 -0.21
N GLY A 251 4.63 28.52 -0.02
CA GLY A 251 3.59 29.23 -0.79
C GLY A 251 3.13 28.56 -2.08
N ALA A 252 3.66 27.39 -2.44
CA ALA A 252 3.17 26.61 -3.58
C ALA A 252 1.85 25.92 -3.22
N LYS A 253 0.79 26.17 -4.02
CA LYS A 253 -0.53 25.52 -3.84
C LYS A 253 -0.83 24.48 -4.90
N THR A 254 0.01 24.40 -5.91
CA THR A 254 -0.15 23.53 -7.08
C THR A 254 1.09 22.68 -7.24
N ALA A 255 0.91 21.44 -7.66
CA ALA A 255 1.99 20.52 -7.93
C ALA A 255 1.72 19.71 -9.19
N ILE A 256 2.79 19.42 -9.93
CA ILE A 256 2.80 18.54 -11.09
C ILE A 256 3.82 17.45 -10.78
N ILE A 257 3.33 16.23 -10.59
CA ILE A 257 4.15 15.06 -10.28
C ILE A 257 4.19 14.20 -11.53
N GLN A 258 5.35 14.08 -12.18
CA GLN A 258 5.52 13.38 -13.44
C GLN A 258 6.59 12.31 -13.38
N ASP A 259 6.53 11.30 -14.24
CA ASP A 259 7.63 10.36 -14.39
C ASP A 259 8.75 10.94 -15.28
N LYS A 260 9.91 10.29 -15.28
CA LYS A 260 11.09 10.75 -16.05
C LYS A 260 10.82 10.83 -17.55
N GLU A 261 9.95 9.96 -18.05
CA GLU A 261 9.56 9.90 -19.46
C GLU A 261 8.42 10.87 -19.79
N THR A 262 7.87 11.58 -18.79
CA THR A 262 6.69 12.44 -18.92
C THR A 262 5.46 11.72 -19.49
N ALA A 263 5.45 10.38 -19.40
CA ALA A 263 4.36 9.54 -19.87
C ALA A 263 3.17 9.53 -18.90
N TYR A 264 3.38 9.88 -17.63
CA TYR A 264 2.37 9.92 -16.59
C TYR A 264 2.55 11.15 -15.71
N ALA A 265 1.47 11.87 -15.47
CA ALA A 265 1.45 13.01 -14.58
C ALA A 265 0.24 13.00 -13.64
N ILE A 266 0.44 13.45 -12.41
CA ILE A 266 -0.61 13.79 -11.45
C ILE A 266 -0.54 15.29 -11.21
N CYS A 267 -1.61 16.00 -11.57
CA CYS A 267 -1.75 17.42 -11.27
C CYS A 267 -2.57 17.57 -9.99
N ILE A 268 -2.05 18.34 -9.05
CA ILE A 268 -2.64 18.54 -7.73
C ILE A 268 -2.80 20.03 -7.47
N ARG A 269 -3.97 20.43 -6.97
CA ARG A 269 -4.18 21.70 -6.28
C ARG A 269 -4.59 21.43 -4.85
N VAL A 270 -3.82 21.95 -3.90
CA VAL A 270 -4.20 21.97 -2.50
C VAL A 270 -5.16 23.14 -2.30
N VAL A 271 -6.40 22.82 -1.90
CA VAL A 271 -7.44 23.82 -1.67
C VAL A 271 -7.20 24.49 -0.34
N GLU A 272 -7.20 23.67 0.72
CA GLU A 272 -7.13 24.08 2.12
C GLU A 272 -6.42 23.00 2.92
N VAL A 273 -5.86 23.41 4.06
CA VAL A 273 -5.27 22.50 5.03
C VAL A 273 -5.98 22.70 6.36
N TYR A 274 -6.49 21.62 6.92
CA TYR A 274 -7.22 21.60 8.19
C TYR A 274 -6.41 20.91 9.27
N MET A 275 -6.74 21.18 10.53
CA MET A 275 -6.20 20.49 11.69
C MET A 275 -7.22 19.47 12.20
N LEU A 276 -6.89 18.19 12.08
CA LEU A 276 -7.74 17.12 12.64
C LEU A 276 -7.59 17.01 14.16
N ASN A 277 -6.39 17.34 14.64
CA ASN A 277 -6.02 17.55 16.03
C ASN A 277 -4.82 18.51 16.04
N ASP A 278 -4.22 18.73 17.21
CA ASP A 278 -3.14 19.70 17.41
C ASP A 278 -1.89 19.47 16.52
N GLU A 279 -1.69 18.27 15.98
CA GLU A 279 -0.46 17.90 15.26
C GLU A 279 -0.70 17.13 13.93
N THR A 280 -1.95 17.08 13.46
CA THR A 280 -2.29 16.28 12.28
C THR A 280 -2.98 17.11 11.21
N PRO A 281 -2.24 17.48 10.15
CA PRO A 281 -2.83 18.18 9.03
C PRO A 281 -3.68 17.25 8.16
N VAL A 282 -4.74 17.80 7.58
CA VAL A 282 -5.56 17.21 6.53
C VAL A 282 -5.48 18.15 5.33
N MET A 283 -4.74 17.77 4.30
CA MET A 283 -4.62 18.56 3.08
C MET A 283 -5.77 18.20 2.15
N VAL A 284 -6.78 19.07 2.00
CA VAL A 284 -7.86 18.87 1.04
C VAL A 284 -7.36 19.25 -0.34
N ILE A 285 -7.50 18.35 -1.30
CA ILE A 285 -6.93 18.53 -2.64
C ILE A 285 -7.95 18.27 -3.74
N LEU A 286 -7.76 18.97 -4.85
CA LEU A 286 -8.24 18.59 -6.16
C LEU A 286 -7.11 17.94 -6.93
N TYR A 287 -7.38 16.84 -7.63
CA TYR A 287 -6.37 16.17 -8.44
C TYR A 287 -6.95 15.61 -9.73
N CYS A 288 -6.11 15.56 -10.77
CA CYS A 288 -6.38 14.81 -11.99
C CYS A 288 -5.13 13.98 -12.37
N ARG A 289 -5.31 13.09 -13.34
CA ARG A 289 -4.22 12.26 -13.89
C ARG A 289 -4.15 12.50 -15.39
N GLY A 290 -2.98 12.88 -15.88
CA GLY A 290 -2.62 12.85 -17.30
C GLY A 290 -1.85 11.58 -17.60
N THR A 291 -2.09 10.98 -18.75
CA THR A 291 -1.31 9.84 -19.25
C THR A 291 -1.03 10.05 -20.73
N ARG A 292 0.12 9.57 -21.22
CA ARG A 292 0.54 9.67 -22.63
C ARG A 292 -0.49 9.12 -23.59
N ASP A 293 -1.16 8.08 -23.13
CA ASP A 293 -2.08 7.27 -23.89
C ASP A 293 -3.53 7.74 -23.78
N SER A 294 -3.83 8.80 -23.01
CA SER A 294 -5.18 9.37 -22.93
C SER A 294 -5.18 10.86 -23.31
N PRO A 295 -6.27 11.37 -23.92
CA PRO A 295 -6.37 12.80 -24.21
C PRO A 295 -6.23 13.62 -22.93
N ALA A 296 -5.24 14.51 -22.92
CA ALA A 296 -4.85 15.27 -21.74
C ALA A 296 -5.36 16.70 -21.78
N TYR A 297 -6.39 17.01 -22.59
CA TYR A 297 -6.86 18.38 -22.82
C TYR A 297 -7.12 19.13 -21.51
N GLU A 298 -7.85 18.51 -20.57
CA GLU A 298 -8.19 19.14 -19.28
C GLU A 298 -6.96 19.37 -18.40
N THR A 299 -6.04 18.40 -18.38
CA THR A 299 -4.78 18.50 -17.64
C THR A 299 -3.86 19.55 -18.26
N PHE A 300 -3.77 19.60 -19.58
CA PHE A 300 -2.92 20.54 -20.32
C PHE A 300 -3.46 21.97 -20.20
N ASP A 301 -4.76 22.18 -20.39
CA ASP A 301 -5.41 23.48 -20.21
C ASP A 301 -5.18 24.01 -18.79
N TRP A 302 -5.29 23.13 -17.78
CA TRP A 302 -5.01 23.49 -16.39
C TRP A 302 -3.53 23.82 -16.15
N VAL A 303 -2.60 22.99 -16.64
CA VAL A 303 -1.14 23.23 -16.50
C VAL A 303 -0.76 24.54 -17.18
N GLN A 304 -1.22 24.79 -18.40
CA GLN A 304 -0.98 26.02 -19.13
C GLN A 304 -1.53 27.23 -18.36
N GLN A 305 -2.73 27.11 -17.80
CA GLN A 305 -3.32 28.17 -16.96
C GLN A 305 -2.45 28.44 -15.73
N VAL A 306 -2.03 27.41 -15.01
CA VAL A 306 -1.21 27.55 -13.79
C VAL A 306 0.13 28.22 -14.10
N ILE A 307 0.79 27.84 -15.20
CA ILE A 307 2.05 28.44 -15.66
C ILE A 307 1.82 29.90 -16.07
N THR A 308 0.76 30.18 -16.82
CA THR A 308 0.46 31.53 -17.35
C THR A 308 0.05 32.50 -16.24
N ASP A 309 -0.72 32.05 -15.25
CA ASP A 309 -1.16 32.88 -14.15
C ASP A 309 0.04 33.40 -13.33
N GLY A 310 1.08 32.56 -13.12
CA GLY A 310 2.34 32.95 -12.47
C GLY A 310 2.22 33.46 -11.02
N LYS A 311 1.01 33.42 -10.42
CA LYS A 311 0.70 34.01 -9.11
C LYS A 311 1.25 33.23 -7.93
N SER A 312 1.58 31.95 -8.13
CA SER A 312 2.08 31.07 -7.07
C SER A 312 3.10 30.09 -7.64
N PRO A 313 4.14 29.73 -6.88
CA PRO A 313 5.09 28.71 -7.30
C PRO A 313 4.38 27.38 -7.58
N VAL A 314 4.83 26.68 -8.61
CA VAL A 314 4.41 25.31 -8.93
C VAL A 314 5.46 24.36 -8.40
N LEU A 315 5.04 23.35 -7.63
CA LEU A 315 5.94 22.28 -7.25
C LEU A 315 6.04 21.26 -8.39
N GLU A 316 7.22 21.12 -8.96
CA GLU A 316 7.52 20.06 -9.92
C GLU A 316 8.16 18.89 -9.18
N GLY A 317 7.55 17.71 -9.30
CA GLY A 317 8.02 16.47 -8.69
C GLY A 317 8.28 15.41 -9.74
N THR A 318 9.35 14.63 -9.57
CA THR A 318 9.57 13.39 -10.34
C THR A 318 9.14 12.20 -9.50
N ALA A 319 8.32 11.30 -10.06
CA ALA A 319 7.84 10.11 -9.38
C ALA A 319 7.77 8.92 -10.33
N THR A 320 8.11 7.72 -9.83
CA THR A 320 7.97 6.49 -10.64
C THR A 320 6.50 6.17 -10.96
N PRO A 321 6.21 5.41 -12.03
CA PRO A 321 4.85 4.94 -12.29
C PRO A 321 4.24 4.19 -11.10
N GLU A 322 5.02 3.36 -10.40
CA GLU A 322 4.58 2.66 -9.19
C GLU A 322 4.25 3.60 -8.03
N GLU A 323 5.09 4.61 -7.79
CA GLU A 323 4.83 5.65 -6.79
C GLU A 323 3.54 6.42 -7.12
N GLN A 324 3.37 6.85 -8.36
CA GLN A 324 2.16 7.56 -8.82
C GLN A 324 0.90 6.71 -8.64
N LYS A 325 0.94 5.42 -8.99
CA LYS A 325 -0.17 4.48 -8.78
C LYS A 325 -0.52 4.33 -7.30
N LEU A 326 0.47 4.19 -6.43
CA LEU A 326 0.24 4.10 -4.99
C LEU A 326 -0.33 5.41 -4.42
N LEU A 327 0.18 6.57 -4.84
CA LEU A 327 -0.36 7.88 -4.46
C LEU A 327 -1.83 8.02 -4.89
N LEU A 328 -2.16 7.66 -6.13
CA LEU A 328 -3.54 7.68 -6.61
C LEU A 328 -4.44 6.69 -5.84
N ALA A 329 -3.93 5.51 -5.46
CA ALA A 329 -4.66 4.57 -4.63
C ALA A 329 -5.00 5.16 -3.25
N VAL A 330 -4.03 5.87 -2.64
CA VAL A 330 -4.22 6.62 -1.39
C VAL A 330 -5.30 7.70 -1.56
N LEU A 331 -5.20 8.51 -2.61
CA LEU A 331 -6.15 9.57 -2.91
C LEU A 331 -7.56 9.02 -3.18
N ASN A 332 -7.69 7.93 -3.92
CA ASN A 332 -8.97 7.30 -4.19
C ASN A 332 -9.61 6.71 -2.94
N ALA A 333 -8.82 6.10 -2.07
CA ALA A 333 -9.30 5.58 -0.78
C ALA A 333 -9.85 6.72 0.09
N ASN A 334 -9.16 7.86 0.10
CA ASN A 334 -9.55 9.04 0.87
C ASN A 334 -10.76 9.78 0.26
N ALA A 335 -10.87 9.89 -1.06
CA ALA A 335 -12.00 10.53 -1.72
C ALA A 335 -13.35 9.91 -1.32
N ARG A 336 -13.38 8.58 -1.13
CA ARG A 336 -14.56 7.83 -0.67
C ARG A 336 -14.96 8.12 0.78
N ARG A 337 -14.10 8.78 1.55
CA ARG A 337 -14.30 9.09 2.98
C ARG A 337 -14.73 10.53 3.22
N LEU A 338 -14.76 11.36 2.18
CA LEU A 338 -15.34 12.69 2.26
C LEU A 338 -16.86 12.59 2.20
N SER A 339 -17.53 13.44 2.98
CA SER A 339 -18.99 13.58 2.91
C SER A 339 -19.45 13.81 1.46
N SER A 340 -20.62 13.27 1.10
CA SER A 340 -21.27 13.57 -0.18
C SER A 340 -21.65 15.05 -0.30
N THR A 341 -21.95 15.71 0.82
CA THR A 341 -22.30 17.13 0.91
C THR A 341 -21.10 18.06 0.90
N TYR A 342 -19.90 17.55 1.18
CA TYR A 342 -18.69 18.37 1.18
C TYR A 342 -18.30 18.74 -0.24
N SER A 343 -18.08 20.03 -0.48
CA SER A 343 -17.66 20.57 -1.75
C SER A 343 -16.65 21.70 -1.53
N VAL A 344 -15.82 21.93 -2.54
CA VAL A 344 -14.78 22.97 -2.50
C VAL A 344 -14.96 23.93 -3.65
N LYS A 345 -14.45 25.15 -3.48
CA LYS A 345 -14.38 26.13 -4.56
C LYS A 345 -13.40 25.65 -5.64
N ARG A 346 -13.93 25.40 -6.83
CA ARG A 346 -13.16 25.15 -8.06
C ARG A 346 -12.87 26.46 -8.79
N ASN A 347 -11.91 26.46 -9.70
CA ASN A 347 -11.60 27.64 -10.48
C ASN A 347 -12.78 28.08 -11.39
N PRO A 348 -12.93 29.38 -11.68
CA PRO A 348 -14.03 29.87 -12.52
C PRO A 348 -13.91 29.49 -13.99
N THR A 349 -12.69 29.23 -14.47
CA THR A 349 -12.39 28.87 -15.87
C THR A 349 -12.92 27.48 -16.24
N GLY A 350 -13.26 26.65 -15.25
CA GLY A 350 -13.81 25.31 -15.46
C GLY A 350 -12.75 24.25 -15.78
N THR A 351 -11.46 24.60 -15.84
CA THR A 351 -10.38 23.62 -16.10
C THR A 351 -10.24 22.60 -14.97
N GLU A 352 -10.78 22.89 -13.78
CA GLU A 352 -10.86 21.96 -12.66
C GLU A 352 -12.18 21.17 -12.60
N ALA A 353 -13.10 21.30 -13.56
CA ALA A 353 -14.43 20.68 -13.46
C ALA A 353 -14.36 19.16 -13.24
N THR A 354 -13.38 18.50 -13.85
CA THR A 354 -13.20 17.03 -13.81
C THR A 354 -12.25 16.55 -12.74
N PHE A 355 -11.60 17.45 -11.99
CA PHE A 355 -10.66 17.06 -10.95
C PHE A 355 -11.40 16.32 -9.83
N ALA A 356 -10.87 15.18 -9.41
CA ALA A 356 -11.38 14.46 -8.26
C ALA A 356 -11.08 15.23 -6.98
N LEU A 357 -12.03 15.20 -6.03
CA LEU A 357 -11.87 15.81 -4.70
C LEU A 357 -11.45 14.72 -3.70
N SER A 358 -10.34 14.95 -3.00
CA SER A 358 -9.84 14.04 -1.98
C SER A 358 -9.13 14.82 -0.86
N PHE A 359 -8.48 14.10 0.05
CA PHE A 359 -7.58 14.66 1.04
C PHE A 359 -6.36 13.75 1.22
N LEU A 360 -5.27 14.34 1.69
CA LEU A 360 -4.07 13.64 2.13
C LEU A 360 -3.92 13.74 3.64
N LEU A 361 -3.65 12.59 4.25
CA LEU A 361 -3.14 12.48 5.62
C LEU A 361 -1.65 12.15 5.56
N PRO A 362 -0.89 12.51 6.61
CA PRO A 362 0.48 12.04 6.76
C PRO A 362 0.56 10.50 6.68
N LEU A 363 1.45 9.98 5.85
CA LEU A 363 1.72 8.55 5.76
C LEU A 363 2.89 8.17 6.66
N GLY A 364 2.68 7.18 7.51
CA GLY A 364 3.68 6.63 8.40
C GLY A 364 3.82 5.11 8.28
N PRO A 365 4.87 4.55 8.88
CA PRO A 365 5.05 3.10 8.96
C PRO A 365 3.84 2.46 9.64
N ILE A 366 3.39 1.33 9.09
CA ILE A 366 2.28 0.57 9.67
C ILE A 366 2.72 0.04 11.04
N ASN A 367 1.88 0.25 12.06
CA ASN A 367 2.18 -0.26 13.39
C ASN A 367 2.18 -1.80 13.42
N GLN A 368 2.88 -2.36 14.40
CA GLN A 368 3.09 -3.80 14.51
C GLN A 368 1.80 -4.64 14.55
N ARG A 369 0.78 -4.14 15.26
CA ARG A 369 -0.51 -4.84 15.40
C ARG A 369 -1.24 -4.92 14.07
N ASP A 370 -1.18 -3.84 13.29
CA ASP A 370 -1.76 -3.81 11.96
C ASP A 370 -0.98 -4.68 10.98
N ILE A 371 0.35 -4.68 11.01
CA ILE A 371 1.16 -5.64 10.24
C ILE A 371 0.77 -7.07 10.59
N ALA A 372 0.64 -7.40 11.88
CA ALA A 372 0.23 -8.72 12.34
C ALA A 372 -1.15 -9.08 11.78
N ARG A 373 -2.13 -8.19 11.88
CA ARG A 373 -3.48 -8.39 11.33
C ARG A 373 -3.50 -8.53 9.81
N LEU A 374 -2.68 -7.75 9.10
CA LEU A 374 -2.59 -7.75 7.64
C LEU A 374 -1.87 -8.99 7.10
N THR A 375 -0.91 -9.53 7.85
CA THR A 375 -0.21 -10.78 7.52
C THR A 375 -0.92 -12.02 8.05
N HIS A 376 -1.84 -11.87 9.02
CA HIS A 376 -2.61 -12.99 9.54
C HIS A 376 -3.60 -13.55 8.50
N HIS A 377 -3.73 -14.87 8.49
CA HIS A 377 -4.66 -15.62 7.65
C HIS A 377 -5.78 -16.18 8.53
N THR A 378 -7.03 -15.76 8.28
CA THR A 378 -8.22 -16.32 8.93
C THR A 378 -8.72 -17.55 8.17
N GLY A 379 -7.84 -18.53 7.99
CA GLY A 379 -8.09 -19.71 7.16
C GLY A 379 -6.80 -20.20 6.49
N CYS A 380 -6.94 -20.79 5.30
CA CYS A 380 -5.83 -21.41 4.59
C CYS A 380 -4.71 -20.40 4.34
N VAL A 381 -3.47 -20.71 4.72
CA VAL A 381 -2.32 -19.80 4.55
C VAL A 381 -2.08 -19.41 3.08
N VAL A 382 -2.49 -20.26 2.14
CA VAL A 382 -2.31 -20.02 0.69
C VAL A 382 -3.45 -19.20 0.09
N CYS A 383 -4.70 -19.63 0.30
CA CYS A 383 -5.87 -19.05 -0.39
C CYS A 383 -6.85 -18.31 0.53
N GLY A 384 -6.69 -18.39 1.85
CA GLY A 384 -7.60 -17.78 2.83
C GLY A 384 -8.97 -18.47 2.95
N GLY A 385 -9.20 -19.56 2.22
CA GLY A 385 -10.44 -20.35 2.33
C GLY A 385 -10.57 -21.09 3.66
N LYS A 386 -11.77 -21.63 3.93
CA LYS A 386 -12.04 -22.41 5.15
C LYS A 386 -11.08 -23.61 5.25
N THR A 387 -10.52 -23.80 6.43
CA THR A 387 -9.52 -24.84 6.68
C THR A 387 -10.20 -26.14 7.08
N VAL A 388 -9.62 -27.25 6.63
CA VAL A 388 -10.07 -28.61 6.96
C VAL A 388 -8.93 -29.44 7.55
N SER A 389 -7.70 -28.98 7.41
CA SER A 389 -6.53 -29.64 7.94
C SER A 389 -5.52 -28.64 8.49
N ILE A 390 -4.74 -29.10 9.46
CA ILE A 390 -3.59 -28.40 10.03
C ILE A 390 -2.38 -29.28 9.76
N CYS A 391 -1.19 -28.69 9.55
CA CYS A 391 0.03 -29.47 9.41
C CYS A 391 0.23 -30.36 10.65
N SER A 392 0.20 -31.69 10.47
CA SER A 392 0.30 -32.64 11.58
C SER A 392 1.64 -32.60 12.33
N GLN A 393 2.69 -32.07 11.70
CA GLN A 393 4.02 -31.98 12.30
C GLN A 393 4.18 -30.73 13.17
N CYS A 394 3.88 -29.54 12.63
CA CYS A 394 4.12 -28.28 13.34
C CYS A 394 2.88 -27.68 13.99
N LEU A 395 1.67 -28.13 13.66
CA LEU A 395 0.39 -27.62 14.17
C LEU A 395 0.20 -26.09 14.08
N ALA A 396 0.99 -25.41 13.24
CA ALA A 396 1.05 -23.95 13.15
C ALA A 396 0.45 -23.39 11.86
N MET A 397 0.30 -24.22 10.83
CA MET A 397 -0.23 -23.81 9.53
C MET A 397 -1.51 -24.57 9.19
N GLU A 398 -2.53 -23.81 8.78
CA GLU A 398 -3.82 -24.34 8.38
C GLU A 398 -3.98 -24.34 6.85
N TYR A 399 -4.61 -25.37 6.32
CA TYR A 399 -4.84 -25.58 4.90
C TYR A 399 -6.30 -25.98 4.62
N CYS A 400 -6.80 -25.59 3.45
CA CYS A 400 -8.09 -26.09 2.94
C CYS A 400 -7.97 -27.46 2.25
N GLY A 401 -6.75 -27.99 2.09
CA GLY A 401 -6.50 -29.29 1.48
C GLY A 401 -5.02 -29.51 1.11
N ALA A 402 -4.71 -30.73 0.66
CA ALA A 402 -3.34 -31.15 0.32
C ALA A 402 -2.71 -30.34 -0.82
N GLU A 403 -3.51 -29.80 -1.74
CA GLU A 403 -3.00 -28.96 -2.83
C GLU A 403 -2.35 -27.68 -2.30
N CYS A 404 -3.06 -26.93 -1.46
CA CYS A 404 -2.51 -25.72 -0.84
C CYS A 404 -1.30 -26.06 0.06
N GLN A 405 -1.32 -27.20 0.75
CA GLN A 405 -0.17 -27.66 1.51
C GLN A 405 1.06 -27.89 0.62
N ARG A 406 0.92 -28.57 -0.54
CA ARG A 406 2.02 -28.82 -1.48
C ARG A 406 2.58 -27.52 -2.06
N VAL A 407 1.72 -26.57 -2.43
CA VAL A 407 2.13 -25.26 -2.95
C VAL A 407 2.99 -24.50 -1.93
N HIS A 408 2.55 -24.49 -0.67
CA HIS A 408 3.27 -23.81 0.41
C HIS A 408 4.48 -24.60 0.94
N TRP A 409 4.57 -25.91 0.67
CA TRP A 409 5.55 -26.80 1.32
C TRP A 409 7.00 -26.34 1.17
N LYS A 410 7.39 -25.79 0.01
CA LYS A 410 8.76 -25.30 -0.21
C LYS A 410 9.14 -24.18 0.76
N GLU A 411 8.20 -23.28 1.04
CA GLU A 411 8.36 -22.17 1.99
C GLU A 411 8.19 -22.65 3.44
N HIS A 412 7.23 -23.56 3.66
CA HIS A 412 6.87 -24.05 4.99
C HIS A 412 7.87 -25.04 5.60
N LYS A 413 8.49 -25.91 4.80
CA LYS A 413 9.31 -27.03 5.26
C LYS A 413 10.43 -26.60 6.23
N PRO A 414 11.22 -25.54 5.97
CA PRO A 414 12.22 -25.06 6.93
C PRO A 414 11.60 -24.70 8.28
N THR A 415 10.45 -24.02 8.25
CA THR A 415 9.70 -23.61 9.43
C THR A 415 9.12 -24.82 10.17
N CYS A 416 8.55 -25.79 9.45
CA CYS A 416 8.02 -27.03 10.02
C CYS A 416 9.11 -27.83 10.76
N ASN A 417 10.27 -27.98 10.12
CA ASN A 417 11.42 -28.69 10.68
C ASN A 417 12.03 -27.97 11.89
N SER A 418 11.82 -26.65 12.03
CA SER A 418 12.26 -25.90 13.21
C SER A 418 11.49 -26.26 14.48
N VAL A 419 10.33 -26.90 14.37
CA VAL A 419 9.52 -27.33 15.52
C VAL A 419 9.85 -28.77 15.94
N GLN A 420 10.11 -29.65 14.98
CA GLN A 420 10.29 -31.08 15.21
C GLN A 420 11.52 -31.37 16.07
N GLY A 421 11.39 -32.15 17.15
CA GLY A 421 12.53 -32.51 18.02
C GLY A 421 13.10 -31.34 18.83
N GLY A 422 12.32 -30.29 19.04
CA GLY A 422 12.66 -29.21 19.97
C GLY A 422 12.55 -29.65 21.44
N GLU A 423 13.35 -29.04 22.30
CA GLU A 423 13.22 -29.12 23.76
C GLU A 423 12.10 -28.17 24.19
N TRP A 424 11.01 -28.76 24.67
CA TRP A 424 9.85 -28.01 25.17
C TRP A 424 9.98 -27.80 26.67
N VAL A 425 10.01 -26.54 27.06
CA VAL A 425 10.08 -26.13 28.46
C VAL A 425 8.76 -25.47 28.82
N GLU A 426 8.13 -25.98 29.88
CA GLU A 426 6.99 -25.29 30.47
C GLU A 426 7.51 -24.08 31.25
N VAL A 427 6.95 -22.91 30.95
CA VAL A 427 7.25 -21.65 31.62
C VAL A 427 5.99 -21.06 32.22
N THR A 428 6.08 -20.58 33.46
CA THR A 428 4.99 -19.86 34.13
C THR A 428 5.20 -18.36 33.97
N PHE A 429 4.17 -17.66 33.50
CA PHE A 429 4.24 -16.22 33.25
C PHE A 429 3.36 -15.44 34.24
N SER A 430 3.64 -14.15 34.37
CA SER A 430 2.83 -13.18 35.12
C SER A 430 2.40 -12.03 34.21
N MET A 431 1.32 -11.34 34.60
CA MET A 431 0.88 -10.11 33.94
C MET A 431 1.79 -8.92 34.22
N TYR A 432 2.60 -9.00 35.27
CA TYR A 432 3.50 -7.94 35.70
C TYR A 432 4.94 -8.42 35.86
N PRO A 433 5.94 -7.57 35.57
CA PRO A 433 7.30 -7.81 35.99
C PRO A 433 7.40 -7.82 37.52
N THR A 434 8.40 -8.52 38.07
CA THR A 434 8.61 -8.67 39.53
C THR A 434 8.48 -7.36 40.30
N LYS A 435 9.14 -6.28 39.85
CA LYS A 435 9.10 -4.97 40.52
C LYS A 435 7.68 -4.43 40.65
N MET A 436 6.86 -4.59 39.61
CA MET A 436 5.48 -4.12 39.60
C MET A 436 4.59 -4.96 40.51
N ARG A 437 4.76 -6.30 40.54
CA ARG A 437 4.05 -7.15 41.51
C ARG A 437 4.36 -6.75 42.95
N LEU A 438 5.63 -6.48 43.26
CA LEU A 438 6.04 -6.04 44.60
C LEU A 438 5.48 -4.67 44.98
N VAL A 439 5.35 -3.75 44.01
CA VAL A 439 4.73 -2.43 44.23
C VAL A 439 3.21 -2.58 44.42
N ALA A 440 2.54 -3.37 43.58
CA ALA A 440 1.12 -3.66 43.68
C ALA A 440 0.77 -4.36 45.00
N ALA A 441 1.59 -5.32 45.45
CA ALA A 441 1.42 -5.99 46.74
C ALA A 441 1.52 -5.05 47.95
N LYS A 442 2.10 -3.85 47.78
CA LYS A 442 2.14 -2.79 48.79
C LYS A 442 0.95 -1.81 48.69
N GLY A 443 -0.05 -2.10 47.85
CA GLY A 443 -1.22 -1.25 47.62
C GLY A 443 -0.93 0.00 46.79
N ASN A 444 0.25 0.11 46.18
CA ASN A 444 0.61 1.27 45.36
C ASN A 444 0.12 1.09 43.93
N LYS A 445 -0.39 2.17 43.32
CA LYS A 445 -0.78 2.19 41.90
C LYS A 445 0.44 1.95 41.01
N VAL A 446 0.31 1.02 40.08
CA VAL A 446 1.36 0.72 39.10
C VAL A 446 0.95 1.28 37.74
N SER A 447 1.86 2.03 37.14
CA SER A 447 1.74 2.49 35.75
C SER A 447 2.88 1.92 34.92
N MET A 448 2.54 1.34 33.76
CA MET A 448 3.52 0.81 32.81
C MET A 448 3.47 1.59 31.51
N ALA A 449 4.64 2.08 31.07
CA ALA A 449 4.85 2.71 29.79
C ALA A 449 5.66 1.79 28.87
N THR A 450 5.09 1.34 27.75
CA THR A 450 5.80 0.50 26.78
C THR A 450 6.16 1.30 25.53
N TRP A 451 7.43 1.24 25.13
CA TRP A 451 7.94 1.88 23.92
C TRP A 451 8.15 0.85 22.80
N ASN A 452 7.67 1.16 21.60
CA ASN A 452 7.86 0.33 20.41
C ASN A 452 8.72 1.08 19.39
N ASN A 453 9.78 0.45 18.89
CA ASN A 453 10.67 1.04 17.88
C ASN A 453 9.98 1.34 16.55
N MET A 454 8.81 0.73 16.30
CA MET A 454 7.95 1.02 15.14
C MET A 454 6.96 2.16 15.39
N SER A 455 6.82 2.63 16.63
CA SER A 455 6.01 3.80 16.96
C SER A 455 6.81 5.08 16.73
N ARG A 456 6.09 6.20 16.52
CA ARG A 456 6.72 7.52 16.50
C ARG A 456 7.27 7.83 17.91
N PRO A 457 8.38 8.54 18.02
CA PRO A 457 8.93 9.02 19.28
C PRO A 457 8.11 10.22 19.80
N THR A 458 6.80 10.06 19.98
CA THR A 458 5.92 11.06 20.61
C THR A 458 5.28 10.44 21.86
N MET A 459 5.09 11.26 22.90
CA MET A 459 4.50 10.81 24.17
C MET A 459 3.11 10.17 23.99
N ASP A 460 2.34 10.60 22.99
CA ASP A 460 0.99 10.06 22.69
C ASP A 460 1.01 8.57 22.28
N ASN A 461 2.14 8.06 21.79
CA ASN A 461 2.30 6.64 21.46
C ASN A 461 2.80 5.79 22.62
N MET A 462 3.12 6.43 23.76
CA MET A 462 3.46 5.75 24.99
C MET A 462 2.17 5.21 25.60
N ARG A 463 1.96 3.89 25.49
CA ARG A 463 0.85 3.25 26.19
C ARG A 463 1.16 3.25 27.68
N VAL A 464 0.56 4.18 28.41
CA VAL A 464 0.50 4.16 29.86
C VAL A 464 -0.71 3.31 30.25
N ARG A 465 -0.47 2.13 30.82
CA ARG A 465 -1.52 1.36 31.47
C ARG A 465 -1.41 1.57 32.96
N SER A 466 -2.40 2.22 33.55
CA SER A 466 -2.61 2.26 34.99
C SER A 466 -3.57 1.13 35.34
N TYR A 467 -3.19 0.32 36.32
CA TYR A 467 -4.03 -0.74 36.82
C TYR A 467 -4.24 -0.54 38.31
N GLU A 468 -5.50 -0.64 38.75
CA GLU A 468 -5.85 -0.65 40.17
C GLU A 468 -5.73 -2.08 40.75
N ASP A 469 -6.03 -3.09 39.92
CA ASP A 469 -5.91 -4.52 40.21
C ASP A 469 -5.07 -5.26 39.15
N GLU A 470 -4.58 -6.47 39.45
CA GLU A 470 -3.87 -7.29 38.46
C GLU A 470 -4.77 -7.59 37.25
N PRO A 471 -4.28 -7.43 36.00
CA PRO A 471 -5.10 -7.57 34.81
C PRO A 471 -5.51 -9.03 34.67
N PRO A 472 -6.68 -9.33 34.10
CA PRO A 472 -7.07 -10.71 33.84
C PRO A 472 -6.08 -11.37 32.87
N LEU A 473 -5.89 -12.68 33.04
CA LEU A 473 -5.10 -13.48 32.11
C LEU A 473 -5.63 -13.33 30.68
N PRO A 474 -4.76 -13.19 29.65
CA PRO A 474 -5.19 -13.05 28.28
C PRO A 474 -6.01 -14.26 27.82
N PRO A 475 -6.99 -14.10 26.90
CA PRO A 475 -7.77 -15.22 26.37
C PRO A 475 -6.90 -16.17 25.54
N ASN A 476 -7.19 -17.48 25.56
CA ASN A 476 -6.45 -18.47 24.77
C ASN A 476 -6.96 -18.53 23.32
N ILE A 477 -6.69 -17.50 22.53
CA ILE A 477 -7.17 -17.44 21.14
C ILE A 477 -6.50 -18.48 20.23
N HIS A 478 -5.34 -18.99 20.63
CA HIS A 478 -4.57 -20.00 19.86
C HIS A 478 -4.98 -21.43 20.22
N SER A 479 -5.79 -21.63 21.26
CA SER A 479 -6.19 -22.95 21.74
C SER A 479 -4.97 -23.87 21.98
N GLN A 480 -4.86 -24.97 21.24
CA GLN A 480 -3.74 -25.92 21.27
C GLN A 480 -2.73 -25.71 20.12
N ASN A 481 -2.99 -24.75 19.24
CA ASN A 481 -2.14 -24.50 18.07
C ASN A 481 -0.82 -23.89 18.49
N LEU A 482 0.23 -24.21 17.73
CA LEU A 482 1.53 -23.60 17.91
C LEU A 482 1.55 -22.22 17.29
N PHE A 483 2.03 -21.25 18.06
CA PHE A 483 2.20 -19.87 17.62
C PHE A 483 3.61 -19.38 17.95
N LEU A 484 4.06 -18.36 17.22
CA LEU A 484 5.35 -17.77 17.45
C LEU A 484 5.25 -16.68 18.52
N ILE A 485 6.19 -16.67 19.46
CA ILE A 485 6.36 -15.64 20.47
C ILE A 485 7.72 -14.97 20.32
N LYS A 486 7.79 -13.69 20.68
CA LYS A 486 9.02 -12.96 20.92
C LYS A 486 9.23 -12.88 22.43
N MET A 487 10.41 -13.29 22.87
CA MET A 487 10.88 -13.17 24.23
C MET A 487 11.99 -12.13 24.25
N GLN A 488 11.82 -11.05 25.01
CA GLN A 488 12.72 -9.90 25.03
C GLN A 488 13.15 -9.59 26.45
N ARG A 489 14.46 -9.59 26.72
CA ARG A 489 14.98 -9.24 28.05
C ARG A 489 15.07 -7.74 28.26
N GLU A 490 14.87 -7.32 29.50
CA GLU A 490 15.14 -5.96 29.96
C GLU A 490 16.66 -5.67 29.93
N ILE A 491 17.05 -4.41 29.68
CA ILE A 491 18.45 -3.95 29.67
C ILE A 491 18.88 -3.43 31.07
N ALA A 492 18.03 -3.59 32.09
CA ALA A 492 18.31 -3.11 33.44
C ALA A 492 19.39 -3.94 34.17
N PRO A 493 20.20 -3.32 35.04
CA PRO A 493 21.11 -4.04 35.93
C PRO A 493 20.33 -4.97 36.88
N GLY A 494 20.85 -6.18 37.12
CA GLY A 494 20.27 -7.18 38.02
C GLY A 494 19.74 -8.41 37.29
N MET A 495 18.62 -8.98 37.77
CA MET A 495 17.93 -10.12 37.14
C MET A 495 16.91 -9.61 36.12
N PRO A 496 17.24 -9.58 34.81
CA PRO A 496 16.39 -8.97 33.80
C PRO A 496 15.12 -9.79 33.62
N GLN A 497 13.97 -9.12 33.63
CA GLN A 497 12.70 -9.76 33.32
C GLN A 497 12.61 -10.02 31.81
N ILE A 498 11.87 -11.06 31.41
CA ILE A 498 11.68 -11.40 30.00
C ILE A 498 10.23 -11.12 29.61
N MET A 499 10.00 -10.13 28.74
CA MET A 499 8.69 -9.86 28.17
C MET A 499 8.40 -10.86 27.05
N ILE A 500 7.27 -11.55 27.13
CA ILE A 500 6.79 -12.54 26.16
C ILE A 500 5.53 -12.01 25.49
N TYR A 501 5.51 -11.99 24.17
CA TYR A 501 4.33 -11.61 23.42
C TYR A 501 4.29 -12.28 22.05
N ASP A 502 3.11 -12.44 21.46
CA ASP A 502 2.93 -12.87 20.09
C ASP A 502 2.84 -11.66 19.13
N ARG A 503 2.81 -11.94 17.82
CA ARG A 503 2.83 -10.89 16.79
C ARG A 503 1.58 -10.00 16.87
N THR A 504 0.42 -10.60 17.21
CA THR A 504 -0.86 -9.89 17.29
C THR A 504 -1.09 -9.16 18.62
N ARG A 505 -0.18 -9.33 19.59
CA ARG A 505 -0.35 -8.89 20.99
C ARG A 505 -1.62 -9.46 21.64
N SER A 506 -2.02 -10.66 21.23
CA SER A 506 -3.06 -11.43 21.91
C SER A 506 -2.60 -11.95 23.27
N ILE A 507 -1.28 -12.13 23.42
CA ILE A 507 -0.61 -12.38 24.69
C ILE A 507 0.53 -11.36 24.86
N GLU A 508 0.63 -10.77 26.03
CA GLU A 508 1.69 -9.84 26.44
C GLU A 508 1.90 -9.99 27.95
N VAL A 509 2.92 -10.76 28.32
CA VAL A 509 3.15 -11.28 29.68
C VAL A 509 4.63 -11.27 30.01
N TYR A 510 4.99 -11.61 31.24
CA TYR A 510 6.36 -11.57 31.76
C TYR A 510 6.77 -12.91 32.35
N LEU A 511 7.92 -13.43 31.90
CA LEU A 511 8.61 -14.52 32.58
C LEU A 511 9.55 -13.91 33.62
N CYS A 512 9.21 -14.18 34.89
CA CYS A 512 9.87 -13.61 36.05
C CYS A 512 10.69 -14.68 36.78
N HIS A 513 11.93 -14.35 37.14
CA HIS A 513 12.82 -15.29 37.82
C HIS A 513 12.30 -15.75 39.19
N ASP A 514 11.63 -14.87 39.95
CA ASP A 514 11.06 -15.21 41.26
C ASP A 514 9.82 -16.12 41.17
N LEU A 515 9.16 -16.16 40.01
CA LEU A 515 8.00 -17.03 39.77
C LEU A 515 8.42 -18.39 39.16
N ASP A 516 9.40 -18.36 38.25
CA ASP A 516 9.88 -19.54 37.54
C ASP A 516 11.36 -19.40 37.21
N SER A 517 12.21 -19.65 38.21
CA SER A 517 13.67 -19.53 38.08
C SER A 517 14.22 -20.45 36.99
N LYS A 518 13.77 -21.71 36.96
CA LYS A 518 14.22 -22.71 35.98
C LYS A 518 13.85 -22.33 34.56
N GLY A 519 12.60 -21.93 34.31
CA GLY A 519 12.15 -21.47 33.00
C GLY A 519 12.88 -20.20 32.55
N HIS A 520 13.10 -19.27 33.48
CA HIS A 520 13.84 -18.03 33.25
C HIS A 520 15.30 -18.27 32.88
N GLU A 521 16.03 -19.04 33.68
CA GLU A 521 17.44 -19.38 33.46
C GLU A 521 17.65 -20.10 32.12
N LYS A 522 16.81 -21.10 31.81
CA LYS A 522 16.85 -21.80 30.51
C LYS A 522 16.60 -20.85 29.35
N THR A 523 15.67 -19.91 29.49
CA THR A 523 15.38 -18.92 28.45
C THR A 523 16.55 -17.95 28.28
N MET A 524 17.12 -17.46 29.39
CA MET A 524 18.29 -16.58 29.39
C MET A 524 19.50 -17.26 28.72
N ALA A 525 19.72 -18.55 28.98
CA ALA A 525 20.77 -19.32 28.32
C ALA A 525 20.63 -19.34 26.80
N GLN A 526 19.41 -19.21 26.26
CA GLN A 526 19.14 -19.18 24.82
C GLN A 526 19.18 -17.78 24.20
N MET A 527 19.22 -16.70 24.99
CA MET A 527 19.14 -15.33 24.48
C MET A 527 20.26 -15.00 23.50
N HIS A 528 21.47 -15.54 23.69
CA HIS A 528 22.63 -15.34 22.81
C HIS A 528 22.39 -15.73 21.34
N THR A 529 21.39 -16.58 21.07
CA THR A 529 21.02 -17.01 19.72
C THR A 529 20.24 -15.96 18.92
N GLY A 530 19.80 -14.88 19.57
CA GLY A 530 19.02 -13.83 18.94
C GLY A 530 19.76 -12.50 18.81
N GLN A 531 19.10 -11.51 18.21
CA GLN A 531 19.73 -10.22 17.86
C GLN A 531 20.34 -9.54 19.11
N MET A 532 21.68 -9.40 19.10
CA MET A 532 22.50 -8.84 20.18
C MET A 532 22.28 -9.48 21.56
N GLY A 533 21.76 -10.70 21.60
CA GLY A 533 21.41 -11.34 22.87
C GLY A 533 20.25 -10.66 23.62
N LEU A 534 19.45 -9.81 22.97
CA LEU A 534 18.38 -9.02 23.62
C LEU A 534 16.99 -9.61 23.44
N LYS A 535 16.78 -10.36 22.36
CA LYS A 535 15.49 -10.94 22.01
C LYS A 535 15.68 -12.23 21.24
N ILE A 536 14.76 -13.17 21.44
CA ILE A 536 14.66 -14.41 20.65
C ILE A 536 13.22 -14.64 20.23
N TYR A 537 13.05 -15.40 19.14
CA TYR A 537 11.74 -15.87 18.67
C TYR A 537 11.64 -17.37 18.86
N ARG A 538 10.55 -17.83 19.47
CA ARG A 538 10.34 -19.24 19.81
C ARG A 538 8.91 -19.68 19.55
N TRP A 539 8.74 -20.96 19.21
CA TRP A 539 7.43 -21.57 19.11
C TRP A 539 6.89 -21.85 20.50
N ALA A 540 5.62 -21.54 20.71
CA ALA A 540 4.93 -21.80 21.95
C ALA A 540 3.51 -22.33 21.72
N LYS A 541 3.00 -23.07 22.69
CA LYS A 541 1.57 -23.36 22.87
C LYS A 541 1.18 -23.07 24.30
N ARG A 542 -0.08 -22.73 24.54
CA ARG A 542 -0.60 -22.51 25.89
C ARG A 542 -1.04 -23.84 26.51
N THR A 543 -0.52 -24.16 27.70
CA THR A 543 -0.82 -25.42 28.41
C THR A 543 -1.79 -25.22 29.58
N SER A 544 -1.82 -24.04 30.19
CA SER A 544 -2.78 -23.65 31.24
C SER A 544 -3.15 -22.17 31.16
N GLY A 545 -3.90 -21.65 32.14
CA GLY A 545 -4.19 -20.23 32.26
C GLY A 545 -2.93 -19.35 32.28
N ASP A 546 -1.88 -19.76 32.98
CA ASP A 546 -0.68 -18.99 33.28
C ASP A 546 0.62 -19.62 32.77
N LYS A 547 0.51 -20.70 31.98
CA LYS A 547 1.67 -21.44 31.46
C LYS A 547 1.72 -21.54 29.95
N LEU A 548 2.94 -21.46 29.44
CA LEU A 548 3.29 -21.74 28.04
C LEU A 548 4.26 -22.91 28.00
N SER A 549 4.08 -23.80 27.03
CA SER A 549 5.13 -24.74 26.64
C SER A 549 5.88 -24.13 25.46
N VAL A 550 7.17 -23.83 25.66
CA VAL A 550 8.03 -23.10 24.72
C VAL A 550 9.13 -24.02 24.21
N CYS A 551 9.26 -24.13 22.88
CA CYS A 551 10.39 -24.80 22.24
C CYS A 551 11.60 -23.87 22.31
N LEU A 552 12.54 -24.09 23.23
CA LEU A 552 13.59 -23.11 23.55
C LEU A 552 14.88 -23.26 22.71
N ASN A 553 15.23 -24.47 22.30
CA ASN A 553 16.49 -24.76 21.62
C ASN A 553 16.41 -24.62 20.09
N LYS A 554 15.22 -24.37 19.52
CA LYS A 554 15.05 -24.17 18.09
C LYS A 554 14.44 -22.81 17.78
N ALA A 555 15.14 -22.07 16.93
CA ALA A 555 14.66 -20.81 16.39
C ALA A 555 13.95 -21.03 15.04
N PRO A 556 13.03 -20.13 14.65
CA PRO A 556 12.59 -20.03 13.26
C PRO A 556 13.79 -19.91 12.30
N PRO A 557 13.68 -20.44 11.07
CA PRO A 557 14.80 -20.46 10.11
C PRO A 557 15.24 -19.06 9.65
N LYS A 558 14.38 -18.06 9.81
CA LYS A 558 14.66 -16.65 9.53
C LYS A 558 14.10 -15.83 10.67
N ASP A 559 14.72 -14.69 10.95
CA ASP A 559 14.14 -13.72 11.86
C ASP A 559 12.78 -13.28 11.31
N PRO A 560 11.68 -13.57 12.03
CA PRO A 560 10.36 -13.17 11.56
C PRO A 560 10.29 -11.65 11.51
N GLN A 561 9.54 -11.15 10.54
CA GLN A 561 9.17 -9.74 10.53
C GLN A 561 8.24 -9.48 11.72
N TRP A 562 8.79 -8.96 12.81
CA TRP A 562 8.08 -8.81 14.08
C TRP A 562 7.47 -7.44 14.26
#